data_AF-A0A957RZS3-F1
#
_entry.id   AF-A0A957RZS3-F1
#
_cell.length_a   1.000
_cell.length_b   1.000
_cell.length_c   1.000
_cell.angle_alpha   90.00
_cell.angle_beta   90.00
_cell.angle_gamma   90.00
#
_symmetry.space_group_name_H-M   'P 1'
#
loop_
_entity.id
_entity.type
_entity.pdbx_description
1 polymer ?
#
loop_
_entity_poly.entity_id
_entity_poly.type
_entity_poly.pdbx_seq_one_letter_code
_entity_poly.pdbx_strand_id
1 'polypeptide(L)'
;MAGIKIEGIQEAERGMLKAIAAVKPGTGLGAAVKAGTIEAHRYAKSITHVDTGALKASHYMRIRGVKGEIFINPSASRSDGRSPAEYGPYEHARGGSHAFYARVPREHLREIGGAAAAALRRYLP
;
A
#
# COMPACT_ATOMS: atom_id res chain seq x y z
N MET A 1 28.21 -45.17 -16.19
CA MET A 1 28.01 -43.71 -16.07
C MET A 1 27.55 -43.42 -14.66
N ALA A 2 28.34 -42.68 -13.87
CA ALA A 2 27.94 -42.28 -12.53
C ALA A 2 26.88 -41.17 -12.64
N GLY A 3 25.64 -41.46 -12.24
CA GLY A 3 24.57 -40.48 -12.22
C GLY A 3 24.86 -39.42 -11.16
N ILE A 4 24.78 -38.15 -11.54
CA ILE A 4 24.87 -37.03 -10.61
C ILE A 4 23.63 -37.10 -9.70
N LYS A 5 23.86 -37.36 -8.41
CA LYS A 5 22.80 -37.36 -7.39
C LYS A 5 22.68 -35.93 -6.85
N ILE A 6 21.63 -35.22 -7.29
CA ILE A 6 21.32 -33.88 -6.76
C ILE A 6 20.49 -34.08 -5.48
N GLU A 7 21.11 -33.88 -4.33
CA GLU A 7 20.44 -33.95 -3.04
C GLU A 7 19.58 -32.69 -2.83
N GLY A 8 18.38 -32.86 -2.24
CA GLY A 8 17.51 -31.72 -1.91
C GLY A 8 16.70 -31.12 -3.06
N ILE A 9 16.81 -31.61 -4.30
CA ILE A 9 16.07 -31.04 -5.45
C ILE A 9 14.54 -31.06 -5.24
N GLN A 10 14.02 -32.13 -4.63
CA GLN A 10 12.59 -32.25 -4.30
C GLN A 10 12.14 -31.24 -3.22
N GLU A 11 13.03 -30.90 -2.29
CA GLU A 11 12.75 -29.89 -1.27
C GLU A 11 12.76 -28.49 -1.87
N ALA A 12 13.73 -28.19 -2.74
CA ALA A 12 13.79 -26.96 -3.51
C ALA A 12 12.54 -26.78 -4.40
N GLU A 13 12.09 -27.82 -5.10
CA GLU A 13 10.86 -27.82 -5.89
C GLU A 13 9.62 -27.55 -5.02
N ARG A 14 9.51 -28.21 -3.86
CA ARG A 14 8.41 -27.95 -2.91
C ARG A 14 8.43 -26.51 -2.38
N GLY A 15 9.61 -25.99 -2.05
CA GLY A 15 9.78 -24.59 -1.63
C GLY A 15 9.36 -23.61 -2.71
N MET A 16 9.78 -23.86 -3.96
CA MET A 16 9.41 -23.07 -5.12
C MET A 16 7.88 -23.09 -5.36
N LEU A 17 7.24 -24.26 -5.30
CA LEU A 17 5.78 -24.37 -5.47
C LEU A 17 5.01 -23.61 -4.38
N LYS A 18 5.49 -23.64 -3.13
CA LYS A 18 4.92 -22.84 -2.03
C LYS A 18 5.10 -21.33 -2.27
N ALA A 19 6.28 -20.90 -2.73
CA ALA A 19 6.52 -19.51 -3.08
C ALA A 19 5.62 -19.03 -4.24
N ILE A 20 5.43 -19.86 -5.28
CA ILE A 20 4.51 -19.58 -6.39
C ILE A 20 3.07 -19.46 -5.88
N ALA A 21 2.64 -20.33 -4.96
CA ALA A 21 1.32 -20.23 -4.35
C ALA A 21 1.17 -18.95 -3.50
N ALA A 22 2.22 -18.52 -2.81
CA ALA A 22 2.21 -17.32 -1.98
C ALA A 22 1.99 -16.04 -2.79
N VAL A 23 2.48 -15.98 -4.04
CA VAL A 23 2.38 -14.79 -4.90
C VAL A 23 1.12 -14.72 -5.75
N LYS A 24 0.18 -15.67 -5.61
CA LYS A 24 -1.11 -15.60 -6.30
C LYS A 24 -1.96 -14.39 -5.81
N PRO A 25 -2.83 -13.82 -6.67
CA PRO A 25 -3.81 -12.85 -6.21
C PRO A 25 -4.69 -13.44 -5.10
N GLY A 26 -4.91 -12.68 -4.02
CA GLY A 26 -5.70 -13.11 -2.87
C GLY A 26 -4.94 -13.91 -1.79
N THR A 27 -3.67 -14.25 -2.01
CA THR A 27 -2.81 -14.89 -0.99
C THR A 27 -1.81 -13.88 -0.42
N GLY A 28 -0.52 -14.24 -0.28
CA GLY A 28 0.55 -13.37 0.20
C GLY A 28 0.73 -12.09 -0.62
N LEU A 29 0.53 -12.12 -1.94
CA LEU A 29 0.57 -10.90 -2.76
C LEU A 29 -0.58 -9.93 -2.41
N GLY A 30 -1.79 -10.46 -2.18
CA GLY A 30 -2.92 -9.66 -1.71
C GLY A 30 -2.66 -9.06 -0.33
N ALA A 31 -2.07 -9.84 0.58
CA ALA A 31 -1.67 -9.37 1.90
C ALA A 31 -0.60 -8.28 1.84
N ALA A 32 0.38 -8.41 0.93
CA ALA A 32 1.43 -7.43 0.71
C ALA A 32 0.86 -6.10 0.20
N VAL A 33 0.00 -6.15 -0.82
CA VAL A 33 -0.69 -4.95 -1.35
C VAL A 33 -1.52 -4.28 -0.26
N LYS A 34 -2.29 -5.06 0.51
CA LYS A 34 -3.09 -4.54 1.62
C LYS A 34 -2.22 -3.81 2.65
N ALA A 35 -1.12 -4.44 3.10
CA ALA A 35 -0.23 -3.86 4.08
C ALA A 35 0.45 -2.58 3.58
N GLY A 36 1.00 -2.60 2.36
CA GLY A 36 1.60 -1.42 1.75
C GLY A 36 0.60 -0.28 1.54
N THR A 37 -0.63 -0.59 1.14
CA THR A 37 -1.71 0.41 0.96
C THR A 37 -2.10 1.06 2.29
N ILE A 38 -2.21 0.27 3.36
CA ILE A 38 -2.48 0.80 4.72
C ILE A 38 -1.36 1.74 5.14
N GLU A 39 -0.11 1.38 4.92
CA GLU A 39 1.02 2.18 5.33
C GLU A 39 1.12 3.51 4.54
N ALA A 40 0.93 3.43 3.23
CA ALA A 40 0.83 4.60 2.37
C ALA A 40 -0.33 5.53 2.78
N HIS A 41 -1.49 4.96 3.15
CA HIS A 41 -2.67 5.71 3.60
C HIS A 41 -2.42 6.42 4.91
N ARG A 42 -1.81 5.73 5.88
CA ARG A 42 -1.45 6.31 7.18
C ARG A 42 -0.49 7.47 7.02
N TYR A 43 0.53 7.31 6.18
CA TYR A 43 1.50 8.37 5.92
C TYR A 43 0.87 9.56 5.20
N ALA A 44 0.07 9.34 4.15
CA ALA A 44 -0.67 10.42 3.48
C ALA A 44 -1.51 11.20 4.50
N LYS A 45 -2.24 10.52 5.39
CA LYS A 45 -3.01 11.15 6.47
C LYS A 45 -2.13 11.90 7.47
N SER A 46 -0.95 11.39 7.82
CA SER A 46 -0.10 12.01 8.83
C SER A 46 0.46 13.36 8.35
N ILE A 47 0.85 13.44 7.07
CA ILE A 47 1.47 14.63 6.49
C ILE A 47 0.47 15.64 5.91
N THR A 48 -0.80 15.28 5.75
CA THR A 48 -1.84 16.22 5.32
C THR A 48 -2.01 17.33 6.36
N HIS A 49 -1.86 18.57 5.89
CA HIS A 49 -2.04 19.76 6.68
C HIS A 49 -3.45 19.81 7.30
N VAL A 50 -3.52 20.23 8.56
CA VAL A 50 -4.76 20.27 9.33
C VAL A 50 -5.18 21.73 9.49
N ASP A 51 -6.21 22.13 8.74
CA ASP A 51 -7.00 23.33 9.04
C ASP A 51 -8.14 22.95 9.99
N THR A 52 -9.22 22.38 9.47
CA THR A 52 -10.33 21.84 10.28
C THR A 52 -10.27 20.32 10.48
N GLY A 53 -9.29 19.65 9.86
CA GLY A 53 -9.17 18.18 9.88
C GLY A 53 -10.05 17.45 8.86
N ALA A 54 -10.98 18.12 8.18
CA ALA A 54 -11.87 17.50 7.20
C ALA A 54 -11.10 16.83 6.04
N LEU A 55 -10.10 17.49 5.47
CA LEU A 55 -9.25 16.92 4.42
C LEU A 55 -8.50 15.67 4.90
N LYS A 56 -7.88 15.76 6.09
CA LYS A 56 -7.17 14.63 6.70
C LYS A 56 -8.09 13.44 6.97
N ALA A 57 -9.32 13.68 7.41
CA ALA A 57 -10.33 12.65 7.63
C ALA A 57 -10.84 12.04 6.33
N SER A 58 -10.85 12.80 5.23
CA SER A 58 -11.39 12.40 3.93
C SER A 58 -10.50 11.43 3.14
N HIS A 59 -9.24 11.20 3.53
CA HIS A 59 -8.41 10.18 2.87
C HIS A 59 -8.98 8.79 3.11
N TYR A 60 -9.32 8.11 2.01
CA TYR A 60 -9.83 6.74 1.98
C TYR A 60 -8.88 5.86 1.20
N MET A 61 -9.01 4.55 1.43
CA MET A 61 -8.31 3.54 0.65
C MET A 61 -9.28 2.51 0.10
N ARG A 62 -8.94 1.92 -1.05
CA ARG A 62 -9.67 0.83 -1.68
C ARG A 62 -8.67 -0.19 -2.20
N ILE A 63 -8.97 -1.47 -2.00
CA ILE A 63 -8.16 -2.58 -2.49
C ILE A 63 -9.01 -3.40 -3.46
N ARG A 64 -8.48 -3.65 -4.66
CA ARG A 64 -9.12 -4.45 -5.71
C ARG A 64 -8.10 -5.41 -6.29
N GLY A 65 -8.19 -6.69 -5.93
CA GLY A 65 -7.20 -7.70 -6.30
C GLY A 65 -5.81 -7.31 -5.79
N VAL A 66 -4.87 -7.10 -6.72
CA VAL A 66 -3.48 -6.71 -6.42
C VAL A 66 -3.23 -5.20 -6.55
N LYS A 67 -4.29 -4.40 -6.62
CA LYS A 67 -4.20 -2.94 -6.68
C LYS A 67 -4.74 -2.32 -5.40
N GLY A 68 -3.93 -1.45 -4.79
CA GLY A 68 -4.34 -0.53 -3.75
C GLY A 68 -4.45 0.89 -4.29
N GLU A 69 -5.48 1.61 -3.86
CA GLU A 69 -5.71 3.01 -4.22
C GLU A 69 -5.97 3.81 -2.96
N ILE A 70 -5.40 5.01 -2.89
CA ILE A 70 -5.67 6.00 -1.86
C ILE A 70 -6.19 7.25 -2.55
N PHE A 71 -7.28 7.80 -2.05
CA PHE A 71 -7.98 8.90 -2.68
C PHE A 71 -8.75 9.71 -1.63
N ILE A 72 -9.21 10.89 -2.01
CA ILE A 72 -10.10 11.70 -1.19
C ILE A 72 -11.52 11.19 -1.43
N ASN A 73 -12.23 10.82 -0.38
CA ASN A 73 -13.60 10.35 -0.48
C ASN A 73 -14.50 11.45 -1.08
N PRO A 74 -15.13 11.23 -2.26
CA PRO A 74 -15.97 12.23 -2.91
C PRO A 74 -17.24 12.57 -2.12
N SER A 75 -17.67 11.70 -1.20
CA SER A 75 -18.83 11.97 -0.33
C SER A 75 -18.48 12.64 1.00
N ALA A 76 -17.20 12.93 1.25
CA ALA A 76 -16.81 13.65 2.46
C ALA A 76 -17.28 15.10 2.37
N SER A 77 -17.76 15.64 3.49
CA SER A 77 -18.17 17.04 3.60
C SER A 77 -17.64 17.63 4.90
N ARG A 78 -17.27 18.91 4.86
CA ARG A 78 -16.88 19.71 6.02
C ARG A 78 -18.13 20.31 6.66
N SER A 79 -18.03 20.71 7.93
CA SER A 79 -19.14 21.31 8.69
C SER A 79 -19.70 22.61 8.07
N ASP A 80 -18.93 23.30 7.25
CA ASP A 80 -19.33 24.51 6.51
C ASP A 80 -19.79 24.23 5.07
N GLY A 81 -20.02 22.96 4.72
CA GLY A 81 -20.54 22.53 3.42
C GLY A 81 -19.50 22.37 2.32
N ARG A 82 -18.22 22.72 2.56
CA ARG A 82 -17.16 22.53 1.55
C ARG A 82 -16.77 21.06 1.40
N SER A 83 -16.58 20.60 0.16
CA SER A 83 -16.15 19.24 -0.14
C SER A 83 -14.61 19.12 -0.19
N PRO A 84 -13.98 18.26 0.63
CA PRO A 84 -12.55 17.95 0.51
C PRO A 84 -12.15 17.43 -0.86
N ALA A 85 -13.05 16.78 -1.60
CA ALA A 85 -12.77 16.28 -2.93
C ALA A 85 -12.58 17.41 -3.95
N GLU A 86 -13.23 18.56 -3.72
CA GLU A 86 -13.09 19.75 -4.56
C GLU A 86 -11.83 20.53 -4.20
N TYR A 87 -11.60 20.84 -2.92
CA TYR A 87 -10.47 21.68 -2.53
C TYR A 87 -9.14 20.93 -2.33
N GLY A 88 -9.20 19.62 -2.05
CA GLY A 88 -8.03 18.80 -1.78
C GLY A 88 -7.01 18.71 -2.93
N PRO A 89 -7.42 18.59 -4.21
CA PRO A 89 -6.50 18.67 -5.35
C PRO A 89 -5.77 20.02 -5.44
N TYR A 90 -6.46 21.14 -5.16
CA TYR A 90 -5.82 22.45 -5.13
C TYR A 90 -4.83 22.58 -3.98
N GLU A 91 -5.20 22.11 -2.79
CA GLU A 91 -4.28 22.03 -1.66
C GLU A 91 -3.05 21.18 -2.02
N HIS A 92 -3.24 20.01 -2.61
CA HIS A 92 -2.15 19.14 -3.06
C HIS A 92 -1.20 19.83 -4.05
N ALA A 93 -1.76 20.55 -5.03
CA ALA A 93 -1.03 21.22 -6.10
C ALA A 93 -0.15 22.38 -5.62
N ARG A 94 -0.38 22.92 -4.41
CA ARG A 94 0.49 23.93 -3.80
C ARG A 94 1.91 23.43 -3.56
N GLY A 95 2.13 22.11 -3.59
CA GLY A 95 3.47 21.54 -3.47
C GLY A 95 4.01 21.60 -2.04
N GLY A 96 5.31 21.38 -1.89
CA GLY A 96 5.99 21.44 -0.59
C GLY A 96 5.29 20.57 0.45
N SER A 97 5.03 21.13 1.64
CA SER A 97 4.35 20.45 2.73
C SER A 97 2.92 19.98 2.39
N HIS A 98 2.23 20.61 1.42
CA HIS A 98 0.87 20.27 1.05
C HIS A 98 0.77 19.09 0.06
N ALA A 99 1.88 18.64 -0.51
CA ALA A 99 1.90 17.59 -1.54
C ALA A 99 1.68 16.16 -0.99
N PHE A 100 0.60 15.93 -0.25
CA PHE A 100 0.37 14.71 0.55
C PHE A 100 0.41 13.38 -0.24
N TYR A 101 -0.01 13.31 -1.51
CA TYR A 101 0.14 12.08 -2.30
C TYR A 101 1.51 11.93 -2.95
N ALA A 102 2.02 12.96 -3.63
CA ALA A 102 3.34 12.97 -4.25
C ALA A 102 4.50 12.78 -3.25
N ARG A 103 4.31 13.13 -1.97
CA ARG A 103 5.33 12.91 -0.93
C ARG A 103 5.41 11.46 -0.44
N VAL A 104 4.30 10.72 -0.46
CA VAL A 104 4.25 9.33 0.03
C VAL A 104 5.33 8.43 -0.61
N PRO A 105 5.43 8.29 -1.95
CA PRO A 105 6.47 7.46 -2.55
C PRO A 105 7.87 8.07 -2.50
N ARG A 106 8.01 9.37 -2.16
CA ARG A 106 9.33 10.01 -2.02
C ARG A 106 9.90 9.83 -0.63
N GLU A 107 9.06 9.89 0.39
CA GLU A 107 9.47 9.97 1.78
C GLU A 107 9.23 8.67 2.56
N HIS A 108 8.28 7.82 2.14
CA HIS A 108 7.81 6.66 2.92
C HIS A 108 7.80 5.34 2.13
N LEU A 109 8.46 5.30 0.97
CA LEU A 109 8.48 4.12 0.10
C LEU A 109 9.13 2.90 0.78
N ARG A 110 10.15 3.13 1.61
CA ARG A 110 10.87 2.07 2.31
C ARG A 110 9.96 1.37 3.31
N GLU A 111 9.18 2.12 4.06
CA GLU A 111 8.25 1.64 5.09
C GLU A 111 7.07 0.92 4.45
N ILE A 112 6.55 1.45 3.33
CA ILE A 112 5.53 0.79 2.50
C ILE A 112 6.04 -0.58 2.02
N GLY A 113 7.25 -0.60 1.44
CA GLY A 113 7.90 -1.83 0.99
C GLY A 113 8.17 -2.81 2.13
N GLY A 114 8.61 -2.31 3.29
CA GLY A 114 8.84 -3.09 4.50
C GLY A 114 7.57 -3.75 5.02
N ALA A 115 6.46 -3.01 5.09
CA ALA A 115 5.15 -3.52 5.49
C ALA A 115 4.64 -4.58 4.50
N ALA A 116 4.78 -4.33 3.19
CA ALA A 116 4.40 -5.28 2.15
C ALA A 116 5.23 -6.57 2.24
N ALA A 117 6.56 -6.46 2.36
CA ALA A 117 7.46 -7.60 2.48
C ALA A 117 7.23 -8.39 3.78
N ALA A 118 6.96 -7.71 4.90
CA ALA A 118 6.61 -8.38 6.16
C ALA A 118 5.30 -9.16 6.04
N ALA A 119 4.31 -8.63 5.34
CA ALA A 119 3.06 -9.34 5.10
C ALA A 119 3.24 -10.54 4.15
N LEU A 120 4.01 -10.39 3.07
CA LEU A 120 4.30 -11.48 2.13
C LEU A 120 5.06 -12.64 2.80
N ARG A 121 6.05 -12.32 3.63
CA ARG A 121 6.89 -13.31 4.32
C ARG A 121 6.11 -14.30 5.18
N ARG A 122 4.94 -13.92 5.69
CA ARG A 122 4.05 -14.82 6.46
C ARG A 122 3.47 -15.96 5.62
N TYR A 123 3.55 -15.84 4.30
CA TYR A 123 3.06 -16.83 3.33
C TYR A 123 4.19 -17.59 2.64
N LEU A 124 5.45 -17.20 2.88
CA LEU A 124 6.61 -17.91 2.37
C LEU A 124 6.96 -19.08 3.31
N PRO A 125 7.52 -20.18 2.78
CA PRO A 125 7.98 -21.30 3.58
C PRO A 125 9.16 -20.95 4.50
#